data_AF-A0A6A4FVP4-F1
#
_entry.id   AF-A0A6A4FVP4-F1
#
_cell.length_a   1.000
_cell.length_b   1.000
_cell.length_c   1.000
_cell.angle_alpha   90.00
_cell.angle_beta   90.00
_cell.angle_gamma   90.00
#
_symmetry.space_group_name_H-M   'P 1'
#
loop_
_entity.id
_entity.type
_entity.pdbx_description
1 polymer ?
#
loop_
_entity_poly.entity_id
_entity_poly.type
_entity_poly.pdbx_seq_one_letter_code
_entity_poly.pdbx_strand_id
1 'polypeptide(L)'
;MYSATVMTFGNAGDVPYFHELLEGAQTDPDHIPITFQRHKGEVFQLEVSVKLQVLKQLRVATYCIEMEPISLERIDVLESKMRDLQDEVDQLREDSEEVIENQSRGLQDLEVSVKLLQDHAGAREKEIAELKKQFMTLGTSHRCSSTTLACTTRVEKNQQFAVKCPVSLTGMSFLTIVRLGK
;
A
#
# COMPACT_ATOMS: atom_id res chain seq x y z
N MET A 1 -41.44 0.21 -26.99
CA MET A 1 -40.28 0.46 -27.87
C MET A 1 -40.04 1.96 -27.83
N TYR A 2 -39.06 2.39 -27.04
CA TYR A 2 -38.76 3.81 -26.88
C TYR A 2 -37.77 4.19 -27.99
N SER A 3 -38.08 5.19 -28.80
CA SER A 3 -37.14 5.71 -29.79
C SER A 3 -36.61 7.03 -29.27
N ALA A 4 -35.30 7.10 -29.07
CA ALA A 4 -34.61 8.34 -28.76
C ALA A 4 -33.86 8.78 -30.01
N THR A 5 -34.10 10.01 -30.46
CA THR A 5 -33.33 10.61 -31.54
C THR A 5 -32.50 11.77 -31.01
N VAL A 6 -31.21 11.77 -31.32
CA VAL A 6 -30.30 12.89 -31.03
C VAL A 6 -30.21 13.76 -32.28
N MET A 7 -30.62 15.01 -32.19
CA MET A 7 -30.29 16.03 -33.19
C MET A 7 -28.93 16.65 -32.86
N THR A 8 -27.99 16.57 -33.79
CA THR A 8 -26.70 17.23 -33.66
C THR A 8 -26.76 18.62 -34.30
N PHE A 9 -26.58 19.66 -33.49
CA PHE A 9 -26.54 21.04 -33.96
C PHE A 9 -25.11 21.43 -34.34
N GLY A 10 -24.95 22.13 -35.48
CA GLY A 10 -23.65 22.64 -35.93
C GLY A 10 -23.08 23.76 -35.06
N ASN A 11 -23.91 24.37 -34.20
CA ASN A 11 -23.53 25.41 -33.27
C ASN A 11 -24.32 25.25 -31.95
N ALA A 12 -23.63 25.28 -30.82
CA ALA A 12 -24.22 25.11 -29.49
C ALA A 12 -25.15 26.28 -29.10
N GLY A 13 -24.95 27.47 -29.69
CA GLY A 13 -25.78 28.66 -29.45
C GLY A 13 -27.21 28.54 -30.00
N ASP A 14 -27.46 27.60 -30.92
CA ASP A 14 -28.76 27.44 -31.56
C ASP A 14 -29.68 26.48 -30.78
N VAL A 15 -29.11 25.69 -29.86
CA VAL A 15 -29.82 24.66 -29.08
C VAL A 15 -31.02 25.23 -28.29
N PRO A 16 -30.92 26.38 -27.58
CA PRO A 16 -32.04 26.90 -26.80
C PRO A 16 -33.23 27.35 -27.67
N TYR A 17 -32.95 27.91 -28.86
CA TYR A 17 -33.99 28.35 -29.80
C TYR A 17 -34.79 27.19 -30.36
N PHE A 18 -34.12 26.07 -30.67
CA PHE A 18 -34.79 24.85 -31.11
C PHE A 18 -35.54 24.16 -29.97
N HIS A 19 -35.03 24.23 -28.74
CA HIS A 19 -35.71 23.71 -27.56
C HIS A 19 -37.04 24.44 -27.32
N GLU A 20 -37.02 25.78 -27.33
CA GLU A 20 -38.22 26.62 -27.20
C GLU A 20 -39.21 26.37 -28.35
N LEU A 21 -38.71 26.20 -29.57
CA LEU A 21 -39.51 25.87 -30.75
C LEU A 21 -40.22 24.50 -30.58
N LEU A 22 -39.51 23.46 -30.11
CA LEU A 22 -40.05 22.11 -29.92
C LEU A 22 -40.97 21.97 -28.71
N GLU A 23 -40.72 22.73 -27.63
CA GLU A 23 -41.59 22.77 -26.44
C GLU A 23 -42.82 23.67 -26.62
N GLY A 24 -42.77 24.62 -27.57
CA GLY A 24 -43.83 25.55 -27.94
C GLY A 24 -45.04 24.92 -28.63
N ALA A 25 -45.51 23.78 -28.13
CA ALA A 25 -46.82 23.27 -28.49
C ALA A 25 -47.89 24.04 -27.69
N GLN A 26 -48.60 24.91 -28.40
CA GLN A 26 -49.90 25.51 -28.06
C GLN A 26 -49.86 26.78 -27.20
N THR A 27 -49.89 27.96 -27.86
CA THR A 27 -50.74 29.12 -27.49
C THR A 27 -50.64 30.36 -28.41
N ASP A 28 -50.01 30.32 -29.60
CA ASP A 28 -50.01 31.47 -30.53
C ASP A 28 -50.30 31.05 -31.99
N PRO A 29 -51.28 31.64 -32.69
CA PRO A 29 -51.54 31.40 -34.12
C PRO A 29 -50.39 31.72 -35.09
N ASP A 30 -49.34 32.42 -34.63
CA ASP A 30 -48.15 32.71 -35.42
C ASP A 30 -46.97 31.73 -35.25
N HIS A 31 -47.10 30.70 -34.40
CA HIS A 31 -46.03 29.70 -34.26
C HIS A 31 -45.92 28.76 -35.48
N ILE A 32 -44.67 28.45 -35.80
CA ILE A 32 -44.20 27.52 -36.83
C ILE A 32 -44.77 26.13 -36.49
N PRO A 33 -45.64 25.53 -37.33
CA PRO A 33 -46.12 24.19 -37.06
C PRO A 33 -44.96 23.20 -37.17
N ILE A 34 -44.71 22.52 -36.05
CA ILE A 34 -43.78 21.40 -35.96
C ILE A 34 -44.62 20.15 -35.79
N THR A 35 -44.38 19.17 -36.64
CA THR A 35 -45.09 17.90 -36.57
C THR A 35 -44.08 16.78 -36.52
N PHE A 36 -44.18 15.95 -35.48
CA PHE A 36 -43.38 14.74 -35.34
C PHE A 36 -44.24 13.55 -35.73
N GLN A 37 -43.85 12.83 -36.78
CA GLN A 37 -44.62 11.70 -37.27
C GLN A 37 -43.74 10.48 -37.52
N ARG A 38 -44.32 9.30 -37.34
CA ARG A 38 -43.69 8.06 -37.76
C ARG A 38 -43.71 8.01 -39.29
N HIS A 39 -42.53 8.02 -39.90
CA HIS A 39 -42.34 7.82 -41.33
C HIS A 39 -42.20 6.33 -41.63
N LYS A 40 -42.23 5.95 -42.92
CA LYS A 40 -42.26 4.55 -43.39
C LYS A 40 -41.37 3.61 -42.56
N GLY A 41 -41.97 2.58 -41.95
CA GLY A 41 -41.25 1.60 -41.13
C GLY A 41 -40.99 2.06 -39.69
N GLU A 42 -39.73 2.02 -39.26
CA GLU A 42 -39.24 2.43 -37.92
C GLU A 42 -38.53 3.81 -37.94
N VAL A 43 -38.55 4.49 -39.09
CA VAL A 43 -37.90 5.80 -39.27
C VAL A 43 -38.85 6.89 -38.79
N PHE A 44 -38.40 7.79 -37.92
CA PHE A 44 -39.17 8.95 -37.51
C PHE A 44 -38.84 10.13 -38.42
N GLN A 45 -39.82 11.01 -38.65
CA GLN A 45 -39.62 12.23 -39.43
C GLN A 45 -40.11 13.42 -38.62
N LEU A 46 -39.23 14.40 -38.47
CA LEU A 46 -39.60 15.71 -37.96
C LEU A 46 -39.86 16.62 -39.16
N GLU A 47 -41.07 17.17 -39.21
CA GLU A 47 -41.46 18.21 -40.15
C GLU A 47 -41.52 19.56 -39.45
N VAL A 48 -40.80 20.55 -39.98
CA VAL A 48 -40.77 21.92 -39.47
C VAL A 48 -41.18 22.88 -40.57
N SER A 49 -42.28 23.60 -40.39
CA SER A 49 -42.82 24.52 -41.39
C SER A 49 -42.66 25.97 -40.98
N VAL A 50 -41.72 26.69 -41.59
CA VAL A 50 -41.36 28.08 -41.26
C VAL A 50 -42.04 29.05 -42.22
N LYS A 51 -42.75 30.05 -41.69
CA LYS A 51 -43.27 31.17 -42.48
C LYS A 51 -42.15 32.18 -42.73
N LEU A 52 -41.88 32.50 -43.99
CA LEU A 52 -40.84 33.44 -44.44
C LEU A 52 -41.47 34.56 -45.27
N GLN A 53 -41.19 35.82 -44.93
CA GLN A 53 -41.55 36.94 -45.79
C GLN A 53 -40.44 37.22 -46.80
N VAL A 54 -40.71 36.95 -48.08
CA VAL A 54 -39.76 37.19 -49.18
C VAL A 54 -40.41 38.14 -50.17
N LEU A 55 -39.75 39.27 -50.45
CA LEU A 55 -40.25 40.29 -51.39
C LEU A 55 -41.70 40.74 -51.11
N LYS A 56 -42.04 40.98 -49.83
CA LYS A 56 -43.39 41.33 -49.34
C LYS A 56 -44.47 40.26 -49.54
N GLN A 57 -44.10 39.04 -49.95
CA GLN A 57 -44.99 37.88 -49.99
C GLN A 57 -44.66 36.93 -48.85
N LEU A 58 -45.69 36.44 -48.16
CA LEU A 58 -45.54 35.38 -47.17
C LEU A 58 -45.43 34.03 -47.89
N ARG A 59 -44.34 33.31 -47.67
CA ARG A 59 -44.07 31.96 -48.17
C ARG A 59 -43.93 31.02 -46.98
N VAL A 60 -44.23 29.74 -47.17
CA VAL A 60 -43.98 28.71 -46.15
C VAL A 60 -42.90 27.79 -46.70
N ALA A 61 -41.83 27.60 -45.94
CA ALA A 61 -40.78 26.63 -46.23
C ALA A 61 -40.93 25.46 -45.26
N THR A 62 -41.11 24.26 -45.80
CA THR A 62 -41.25 23.03 -45.01
C THR A 62 -39.95 22.23 -45.10
N TYR A 63 -39.34 21.95 -43.95
CA TYR A 63 -38.15 21.12 -43.81
C TYR A 63 -38.55 19.75 -43.28
N CYS A 64 -38.13 18.69 -43.96
CA CYS A 64 -38.35 17.32 -43.54
C CYS A 64 -37.01 16.70 -43.12
N ILE A 65 -36.91 16.31 -41.85
CA ILE A 65 -35.70 15.72 -41.27
C ILE A 65 -36.01 14.25 -40.99
N GLU A 66 -35.40 13.36 -41.77
CA GLU A 66 -35.46 11.92 -41.54
C GLU A 66 -34.50 11.55 -40.41
N MET A 67 -35.02 10.85 -39.40
CA MET A 67 -34.29 10.46 -38.21
C MET A 67 -33.89 9.00 -38.28
N GLU A 68 -32.58 8.73 -38.25
CA GLU A 68 -32.08 7.37 -38.08
C GLU A 68 -32.27 6.91 -36.62
N PRO A 69 -32.85 5.72 -36.40
CA PRO A 69 -33.01 5.19 -35.05
C PRO A 69 -31.63 4.89 -34.43
N ILE A 70 -31.39 5.42 -33.22
CA ILE A 70 -30.21 5.03 -32.45
C ILE A 70 -30.51 3.66 -31.82
N SER A 71 -29.65 2.66 -32.08
CA SER A 71 -29.83 1.33 -31.49
C SER A 71 -29.70 1.39 -29.96
N LEU A 72 -30.82 1.17 -29.27
CA LEU A 72 -30.88 1.07 -27.81
C LEU A 72 -30.05 -0.09 -27.25
N GLU A 73 -29.72 -1.11 -28.06
CA GLU A 73 -28.87 -2.23 -27.62
C GLU A 73 -27.51 -1.75 -27.08
N ARG A 74 -26.99 -0.63 -27.59
CA ARG A 74 -25.73 -0.06 -27.11
C ARG A 74 -25.86 0.56 -25.71
N ILE A 75 -27.02 1.10 -25.36
CA ILE A 75 -27.28 1.69 -24.04
C ILE A 75 -27.40 0.55 -23.02
N ASP A 76 -28.18 -0.49 -23.32
CA ASP A 76 -28.35 -1.64 -22.42
C ASP A 76 -27.01 -2.37 -22.15
N VAL A 77 -26.17 -2.51 -23.19
CA VAL A 77 -24.83 -3.10 -23.06
C VAL A 77 -23.90 -2.22 -22.23
N LEU A 78 -23.94 -0.90 -22.42
CA LEU A 78 -23.12 0.02 -21.63
C LEU A 78 -23.58 0.04 -20.18
N GLU A 79 -24.88 0.03 -19.93
CA GLU A 79 -25.45 -0.02 -18.58
C GLU A 79 -25.07 -1.33 -17.88
N SER A 80 -25.10 -2.47 -18.58
CA SER A 80 -24.61 -3.74 -18.03
C SER A 80 -23.14 -3.66 -17.66
N LYS A 81 -22.28 -3.15 -18.55
CA LYS A 81 -20.85 -3.00 -18.25
C LYS A 81 -20.58 -2.05 -17.10
N MET A 82 -21.36 -0.99 -16.95
CA MET A 82 -21.25 -0.08 -15.82
C MET A 82 -21.63 -0.77 -14.50
N ARG A 83 -22.67 -1.61 -14.49
CA ARG A 83 -23.02 -2.42 -13.33
C ARG A 83 -21.92 -3.43 -13.00
N ASP A 84 -21.44 -4.17 -13.99
CA ASP A 84 -20.38 -5.16 -13.81
C ASP A 84 -19.09 -4.52 -13.23
N LEU A 85 -18.71 -3.33 -13.74
CA LEU A 85 -17.57 -2.58 -13.23
C LEU A 85 -17.79 -2.03 -11.82
N GLN A 86 -19.00 -1.58 -11.50
CA GLN A 86 -19.34 -1.10 -10.17
C GLN A 86 -19.24 -2.24 -9.15
N ASP A 87 -19.78 -3.42 -9.48
CA ASP A 87 -19.71 -4.61 -8.64
C ASP A 87 -18.26 -5.07 -8.44
N GLU A 88 -17.42 -5.06 -9.48
CA GLU A 88 -15.99 -5.39 -9.36
C GLU A 88 -15.25 -4.40 -8.45
N VAL A 89 -15.54 -3.10 -8.57
CA VAL A 89 -14.94 -2.07 -7.70
C VAL A 89 -15.35 -2.29 -6.26
N ASP A 90 -16.63 -2.57 -6.00
CA ASP A 90 -17.11 -2.77 -4.63
C ASP A 90 -16.51 -4.04 -4.01
N GLN A 91 -16.40 -5.13 -4.76
CA GLN A 91 -15.72 -6.34 -4.30
C GLN A 91 -14.24 -6.08 -3.97
N LEU A 92 -13.52 -5.38 -4.85
CA LEU A 92 -12.10 -5.05 -4.60
C LEU A 92 -11.92 -4.19 -3.34
N ARG A 93 -12.88 -3.33 -3.02
CA ARG A 93 -12.85 -2.52 -1.80
C ARG A 93 -13.04 -3.40 -0.57
N GLU A 94 -13.99 -4.33 -0.59
CA GLU A 94 -14.20 -5.30 0.50
C GLU A 94 -12.95 -6.18 0.72
N ASP A 95 -12.40 -6.74 -0.35
CA ASP A 95 -11.19 -7.57 -0.29
C ASP A 95 -10.01 -6.79 0.30
N SER A 96 -9.88 -5.51 -0.09
CA SER A 96 -8.84 -4.62 0.44
C SER A 96 -9.01 -4.35 1.93
N GLU A 97 -10.24 -4.12 2.39
CA GLU A 97 -10.55 -3.92 3.81
C GLU A 97 -10.23 -5.16 4.63
N GLU A 98 -10.59 -6.35 4.14
CA GLU A 98 -10.25 -7.62 4.79
C GLU A 98 -8.73 -7.82 4.93
N VAL A 99 -7.98 -7.54 3.85
CA VAL A 99 -6.51 -7.64 3.86
C VAL A 99 -5.91 -6.65 4.86
N ILE A 100 -6.40 -5.41 4.90
CA ILE A 100 -5.93 -4.39 5.84
C ILE A 100 -6.20 -4.81 7.29
N GLU A 101 -7.38 -5.34 7.59
CA GLU A 101 -7.73 -5.81 8.93
C GLU A 101 -6.83 -6.97 9.37
N ASN A 102 -6.64 -7.97 8.50
CA ASN A 102 -5.79 -9.12 8.74
C ASN A 102 -4.32 -8.70 8.96
N GLN A 103 -3.80 -7.80 8.13
CA GLN A 103 -2.45 -7.25 8.29
C GLN A 103 -2.30 -6.46 9.59
N SER A 104 -3.29 -5.63 9.92
CA SER A 104 -3.30 -4.82 11.15
C SER A 104 -3.26 -5.70 12.40
N ARG A 105 -4.05 -6.78 12.42
CA ARG A 105 -4.04 -7.77 13.50
C ARG A 105 -2.67 -8.45 13.61
N GLY A 106 -2.11 -8.91 12.49
CA GLY A 106 -0.78 -9.53 12.47
C GLY A 106 0.34 -8.60 12.95
N LEU A 107 0.27 -7.31 12.61
CA LEU A 107 1.23 -6.30 13.09
C LEU A 107 1.13 -6.06 14.60
N GLN A 108 -0.08 -6.03 15.16
CA GLN A 108 -0.27 -5.90 16.61
C GLN A 108 0.31 -7.10 17.37
N ASP A 109 0.07 -8.33 16.91
CA ASP A 109 0.61 -9.54 17.52
C ASP A 109 2.16 -9.54 17.50
N LEU A 110 2.72 -9.09 16.38
CA LEU A 110 4.17 -8.97 16.22
C LEU A 110 4.73 -7.88 17.15
N GLU A 111 4.06 -6.73 17.26
CA GLU A 111 4.44 -5.64 18.15
C GLU A 111 4.49 -6.11 19.62
N VAL A 112 3.46 -6.82 20.07
CA VAL A 112 3.42 -7.42 21.42
C VAL A 112 4.60 -8.36 21.64
N SER A 113 4.88 -9.23 20.66
CA SER A 113 5.97 -10.19 20.73
C SER A 113 7.35 -9.53 20.79
N VAL A 114 7.57 -8.48 19.98
CA VAL A 114 8.82 -7.69 19.99
C VAL A 114 9.01 -7.01 21.34
N LYS A 115 7.95 -6.41 21.90
CA LYS A 115 8.01 -5.76 23.21
C LYS A 115 8.39 -6.73 24.32
N LEU A 116 7.78 -7.92 24.31
CA LEU A 116 8.11 -8.98 25.26
C LEU A 116 9.58 -9.41 25.15
N LEU A 117 10.08 -9.64 23.93
CA LEU A 117 11.47 -10.02 23.70
C LEU A 117 12.44 -8.91 24.14
N GLN A 118 12.09 -7.65 23.92
CA GLN A 118 12.89 -6.50 24.32
C GLN A 118 13.02 -6.42 25.85
N ASP A 119 11.92 -6.66 26.58
CA ASP A 119 11.94 -6.73 28.04
C ASP A 119 12.84 -7.87 28.56
N HIS A 120 12.76 -9.05 27.93
CA HIS A 120 13.60 -10.20 28.27
C HIS A 120 15.08 -9.93 27.97
N ALA A 121 15.39 -9.30 26.85
CA ALA A 121 16.75 -8.91 26.50
C ALA A 121 17.32 -7.93 27.53
N GLY A 122 16.55 -6.90 27.90
CA GLY A 122 16.95 -5.94 28.93
C GLY A 122 17.15 -6.56 30.30
N ALA A 123 16.36 -7.59 30.67
CA ALA A 123 16.57 -8.35 31.90
C ALA A 123 17.90 -9.12 31.86
N ARG A 124 18.18 -9.84 30.76
CA ARG A 124 19.44 -10.58 30.59
C ARG A 124 20.66 -9.67 30.56
N GLU A 125 20.58 -8.49 29.97
CA GLU A 125 21.68 -7.51 29.99
C GLU A 125 22.08 -7.10 31.41
N LYS A 126 21.09 -6.92 32.31
CA LYS A 126 21.34 -6.62 33.72
C LYS A 126 22.02 -7.79 34.44
N GLU A 127 21.56 -9.01 34.20
CA GLU A 127 22.19 -10.22 34.76
C GLU A 127 23.65 -10.37 34.28
N ILE A 128 23.90 -10.16 32.99
CA ILE A 128 25.26 -10.21 32.42
C ILE A 128 26.14 -9.13 33.05
N ALA A 129 25.62 -7.91 33.26
CA ALA A 129 26.37 -6.83 33.90
C ALA A 129 26.76 -7.19 35.35
N GLU A 130 25.85 -7.78 36.11
CA GLU A 130 26.10 -8.20 37.49
C GLU A 130 27.08 -9.38 37.56
N LEU A 131 26.91 -10.41 36.73
CA LEU A 131 27.86 -11.53 36.65
C LEU A 131 29.26 -11.06 36.24
N LYS A 132 29.35 -10.13 35.30
CA LYS A 132 30.63 -9.53 34.88
C LYS A 132 31.31 -8.80 36.04
N LYS A 133 30.54 -8.05 36.84
CA LYS A 133 31.04 -7.38 38.05
C LYS A 133 31.60 -8.40 39.05
N GLN A 134 30.85 -9.47 39.31
CA GLN A 134 31.28 -10.55 40.21
C GLN A 134 32.57 -11.24 39.69
N PHE A 135 32.64 -11.54 38.39
CA PHE A 135 33.85 -12.11 37.78
C PHE A 135 35.08 -11.21 37.93
N MET A 136 34.93 -9.89 37.72
CA MET A 136 36.02 -8.94 37.92
C MET A 136 36.51 -8.91 39.38
N THR A 137 35.60 -9.06 40.35
CA THR A 137 35.98 -9.17 41.76
C THR A 137 36.65 -10.51 42.12
N LEU A 138 36.33 -11.60 41.42
CA LEU A 138 37.03 -12.89 41.57
C LEU A 138 38.42 -12.88 40.91
N GLY A 139 38.55 -12.28 39.73
CA GLY A 139 39.80 -12.20 38.97
C GLY A 139 40.89 -11.35 39.63
N THR A 140 40.54 -10.44 40.54
CA THR A 140 41.52 -9.73 41.38
C THR A 140 42.00 -10.55 42.57
N SER A 141 41.21 -11.53 43.05
CA SER A 141 41.61 -12.46 44.11
C SER A 141 42.48 -13.62 43.60
N HIS A 142 42.33 -14.00 42.33
CA HIS A 142 42.98 -15.19 41.74
C HIS A 142 44.13 -14.89 40.76
N ARG A 143 44.87 -13.79 40.93
CA ARG A 143 46.22 -13.71 40.33
C ARG A 143 47.19 -14.50 41.19
N CYS A 144 47.23 -15.81 40.98
CA CYS A 144 48.34 -16.63 41.42
C CYS A 144 49.58 -16.17 40.65
N SER A 145 50.39 -15.31 41.25
CA SER A 145 51.68 -14.86 40.71
C SER A 145 52.67 -16.02 40.75
N SER A 146 52.60 -16.94 39.79
CA SER A 146 53.61 -17.98 39.65
C SER A 146 54.84 -17.41 38.95
N THR A 147 55.86 -17.02 39.73
CA THR A 147 57.19 -16.64 39.24
C THR A 147 58.13 -17.86 39.29
N THR A 148 58.59 -18.33 38.15
CA THR A 148 59.61 -19.39 38.07
C THR A 148 60.98 -18.80 38.41
N LEU A 149 61.57 -19.24 39.52
CA LEU A 149 62.93 -18.90 39.91
C LEU A 149 63.86 -20.06 39.51
N ALA A 150 64.75 -19.82 38.54
CA ALA A 150 65.79 -20.78 38.16
C ALA A 150 67.14 -20.32 38.72
N CYS A 151 67.82 -21.18 39.49
CA CYS A 151 69.19 -20.95 39.94
C CYS A 151 70.06 -22.19 39.65
N THR A 152 71.31 -21.96 39.26
CA THR A 152 72.30 -23.02 39.06
C THR A 152 73.38 -22.83 40.11
N THR A 153 73.63 -23.86 40.92
CA THR A 153 74.70 -23.86 41.91
C THR A 153 75.56 -25.11 41.77
N ARG A 154 76.85 -24.99 42.05
CA ARG A 154 77.77 -26.13 42.07
C ARG A 154 77.62 -26.86 43.41
N VAL A 155 77.45 -28.18 43.36
CA VAL A 155 77.28 -29.03 44.55
C VAL A 155 78.45 -30.01 44.64
N GLU A 156 79.13 -30.06 45.78
CA GLU A 156 80.24 -30.97 46.06
C GLU A 156 79.77 -32.32 46.62
N LYS A 157 80.68 -33.32 46.64
CA LYS A 157 80.36 -34.67 47.12
C LYS A 157 79.96 -34.64 48.60
N ASN A 158 78.80 -35.22 48.91
CA ASN A 158 78.16 -35.22 50.23
C ASN A 158 77.63 -33.86 50.71
N GLN A 159 77.58 -32.85 49.85
CA GLN A 159 76.96 -31.58 50.18
C GLN A 159 75.43 -31.72 50.09
N GLN A 160 74.73 -31.27 51.13
CA GLN A 160 73.27 -31.23 51.17
C GLN A 160 72.80 -29.81 50.85
N PHE A 161 71.70 -29.70 50.12
CA PHE A 161 71.02 -28.42 49.90
C PHE A 161 69.56 -28.56 50.32
N ALA A 162 69.01 -27.46 50.84
CA ALA A 162 67.63 -27.35 51.23
C ALA A 162 67.04 -26.11 50.57
N VAL A 163 65.83 -26.24 50.02
CA VAL A 163 65.09 -25.10 49.49
C VAL A 163 64.28 -24.51 50.63
N LYS A 164 64.61 -23.28 51.02
CA LYS A 164 63.84 -22.54 52.03
C LYS A 164 62.83 -21.67 51.31
N CYS A 165 61.56 -21.94 51.54
CA CYS A 165 60.48 -21.17 50.97
C CYS A 165 60.02 -20.12 51.99
N PRO A 166 60.13 -18.81 51.72
CA PRO A 166 59.52 -17.80 52.58
C PRO A 166 57.99 -17.98 52.53
N VAL A 167 57.40 -18.18 53.70
CA VAL A 167 55.98 -18.53 53.88
C VAL A 167 55.08 -17.35 53.55
N SER A 168 54.53 -17.37 52.35
CA SER A 168 53.21 -16.85 51.99
C SER A 168 52.74 -17.40 50.63
N LEU A 169 53.04 -18.67 50.35
CA LEU A 169 52.56 -19.35 49.13
C LEU A 169 51.16 -19.91 49.35
N THR A 170 50.18 -19.30 48.68
CA THR A 170 48.77 -19.74 48.65
C THR A 170 48.50 -20.76 47.54
N GLY A 171 49.52 -21.51 47.08
CA GLY A 171 49.43 -22.39 45.91
C GLY A 171 50.44 -23.54 45.91
N MET A 172 50.39 -24.38 44.87
CA MET A 172 51.29 -25.52 44.67
C MET A 172 52.63 -25.09 44.05
N SER A 173 53.75 -25.50 44.64
CA SER A 173 55.10 -25.28 44.09
C SER A 173 55.69 -26.57 43.52
N PHE A 174 56.31 -26.50 42.35
CA PHE A 174 57.04 -27.62 41.75
C PHE A 174 58.55 -27.33 41.77
N LEU A 175 59.36 -28.29 42.21
CA LEU A 175 60.82 -28.21 42.19
C LEU A 175 61.37 -29.21 41.17
N THR A 176 62.13 -28.73 40.20
CA THR A 176 62.82 -29.57 39.21
C THR A 176 64.32 -29.41 39.40
N ILE A 177 65.01 -30.50 39.71
CA ILE A 177 66.48 -30.54 39.83
C ILE A 177 67.02 -31.26 38.59
N VAL A 178 67.90 -30.59 37.85
CA VAL A 178 68.55 -31.15 36.66
C VAL A 178 70.05 -31.23 36.91
N ARG A 179 70.63 -32.42 36.71
CA ARG A 179 72.10 -32.60 36.74
C ARG A 179 72.68 -32.12 35.41
N LEU A 180 73.50 -31.07 35.48
CA LEU A 180 74.23 -30.56 34.32
C LEU A 180 75.63 -31.15 34.30
N GLY A 181 75.85 -32.18 33.46
CA GLY A 181 77.14 -32.87 33.30
C GLY A 181 77.04 -34.39 33.42
N LYS A 182 78.01 -35.12 32.85
CA LYS A 182 78.16 -36.58 33.03
C LYS A 182 78.80 -36.88 34.38
#